data_AF-A0A5E8A6U2-F1
#
_entry.id   AF-A0A5E8A6U2-F1
#
_cell.length_a   1.000
_cell.length_b   1.000
_cell.length_c   1.000
_cell.angle_alpha   90.00
_cell.angle_beta   90.00
_cell.angle_gamma   90.00
#
_symmetry.space_group_name_H-M   'P 1'
#
loop_
_entity.id
_entity.type
_entity.pdbx_description
1 polymer ?
#
loop_
_entity_poly.entity_id
_entity_poly.type
_entity_poly.pdbx_seq_one_letter_code
_entity_poly.pdbx_strand_id
1 'polypeptide(L)' 'MATYSLAFLPSALKEWEKLGANVRAQFKTKLIERLAEPHIASARLSGMTGCYKIKLRAAGYRLVYKIAAGRVER' A
#
# COMPACT_ATOMS: atom_id res chain seq x y z
N MET A 1 -10.23 -10.77 -11.50
CA MET A 1 -9.95 -9.45 -12.12
C MET A 1 -9.59 -8.49 -10.99
N ALA A 2 -8.46 -7.77 -11.07
CA ALA A 2 -8.10 -6.80 -10.04
C ALA A 2 -8.89 -5.50 -10.28
N THR A 3 -9.67 -5.06 -9.29
CA THR A 3 -10.54 -3.88 -9.39
C THR A 3 -9.77 -2.57 -9.18
N TYR A 4 -8.56 -2.65 -8.65
CA TYR A 4 -7.73 -1.50 -8.28
C TYR A 4 -6.37 -1.53 -8.99
N SER A 5 -5.83 -0.34 -9.26
CA SER A 5 -4.45 -0.15 -9.76
C SER A 5 -3.55 0.44 -8.68
N LEU A 6 -2.27 0.06 -8.70
CA LEU A 6 -1.27 0.59 -7.77
C LEU A 6 -0.58 1.82 -8.38
N ALA A 7 -0.52 2.90 -7.62
CA ALA A 7 0.28 4.08 -7.94
C ALA A 7 1.12 4.49 -6.72
N PHE A 8 2.37 4.88 -6.97
CA PHE A 8 3.25 5.45 -5.94
C PHE A 8 3.30 6.96 -6.08
N LEU A 9 3.24 7.67 -4.95
CA LEU A 9 3.66 9.07 -4.90
C LEU A 9 5.17 9.16 -5.20
N PRO A 10 5.67 10.24 -5.79
CA PRO A 10 7.11 10.38 -6.07
C PRO A 10 7.99 10.22 -4.82
N SER A 11 7.55 10.70 -3.65
CA SER A 11 8.22 10.47 -2.37
C SER A 11 8.20 9.01 -1.95
N ALA A 12 7.04 8.36 -2.04
CA ALA A 12 6.87 6.95 -1.70
C ALA A 12 7.67 6.02 -2.62
N LEU A 13 7.82 6.37 -3.91
CA LEU A 13 8.65 5.62 -4.85
C LEU A 13 10.13 5.69 -4.46
N LYS A 14 10.63 6.87 -4.08
CA LYS A 14 12.01 7.03 -3.57
C LYS A 14 12.24 6.20 -2.31
N GLU A 15 11.29 6.17 -1.39
CA GLU A 15 11.37 5.31 -0.19
C GLU A 15 11.33 3.83 -0.56
N TRP A 16 10.46 3.46 -1.50
CA TRP A 16 10.34 2.09 -2.00
C TRP A 16 11.63 1.57 -2.63
N GLU A 17 12.31 2.39 -3.45
CA GLU A 17 13.57 2.01 -4.10
C GLU A 17 14.71 1.81 -3.12
N LYS A 18 14.69 2.52 -1.98
CA LYS A 18 15.66 2.34 -0.89
C LYS A 18 15.48 1.04 -0.10
N LEU A 19 14.34 0.36 -0.25
CA LEU A 19 14.11 -0.91 0.43
C LEU A 19 14.99 -2.02 -0.16
N GLY A 20 15.54 -2.87 0.72
CA GLY A 20 16.22 -4.09 0.31
C GLY A 20 15.31 -5.02 -0.51
N ALA A 21 15.90 -5.81 -1.41
CA ALA A 21 15.15 -6.66 -2.34
C ALA A 21 14.14 -7.60 -1.65
N ASN A 22 14.53 -8.19 -0.52
CA ASN A 22 13.66 -9.07 0.27
C ASN A 22 12.44 -8.32 0.84
N VAL A 23 12.64 -7.12 1.40
CA VAL A 23 11.56 -6.30 1.96
C VAL A 23 10.60 -5.84 0.84
N ARG A 24 11.12 -5.44 -0.32
CA ARG A 24 10.29 -5.14 -1.50
C ARG A 24 9.46 -6.33 -1.96
N ALA A 25 10.05 -7.52 -2.02
CA ALA A 25 9.33 -8.74 -2.40
C ALA A 25 8.18 -9.06 -1.43
N GLN A 26 8.43 -8.98 -0.13
CA GLN A 26 7.40 -9.18 0.89
C GLN A 26 6.25 -8.18 0.77
N PHE A 27 6.57 -6.88 0.59
CA PHE A 27 5.54 -5.88 0.37
C PHE A 27 4.79 -6.09 -0.95
N LYS A 28 5.47 -6.49 -2.03
CA LYS A 28 4.84 -6.74 -3.32
C LYS A 28 3.77 -7.82 -3.22
N THR A 29 4.05 -8.92 -2.53
CA THR A 29 3.06 -9.97 -2.27
C THR A 29 1.85 -9.41 -1.53
N LYS A 30 2.07 -8.62 -0.46
CA LYS A 30 0.97 -8.00 0.28
C LYS A 30 0.20 -6.97 -0.53
N LEU A 31 0.86 -6.18 -1.38
CA LEU A 31 0.20 -5.22 -2.24
C LEU A 31 -0.69 -5.92 -3.27
N ILE A 32 -0.26 -7.05 -3.85
CA ILE A 32 -1.09 -7.85 -4.74
C ILE A 32 -2.36 -8.33 -4.03
N GLU A 33 -2.25 -8.84 -2.80
CA GLU A 33 -3.42 -9.18 -1.97
C GLU A 33 -4.36 -7.97 -1.80
N ARG A 34 -3.81 -6.75 -1.62
CA ARG A 34 -4.61 -5.52 -1.48
C ARG A 34 -5.23 -5.01 -2.76
N LEU A 35 -4.71 -5.37 -3.93
CA LEU A 35 -5.37 -5.02 -5.20
C LEU A 35 -6.65 -5.85 -5.40
N ALA A 36 -6.73 -7.04 -4.82
CA ALA A 36 -7.95 -7.84 -4.77
C ALA A 36 -8.90 -7.36 -3.66
N GLU A 37 -8.38 -7.14 -2.45
CA GLU A 37 -9.16 -6.70 -1.29
C GLU A 37 -8.46 -5.54 -0.55
N PRO A 38 -8.70 -4.27 -0.95
CA PRO A 38 -8.01 -3.13 -0.36
C PRO A 38 -8.62 -2.67 0.96
N HIS A 39 -9.89 -2.99 1.23
CA HIS A 39 -10.62 -2.51 2.41
C HIS A 39 -10.48 -3.46 3.61
N ILE A 40 -9.34 -3.42 4.29
CA ILE A 40 -9.12 -4.29 5.47
C ILE A 40 -9.37 -3.52 6.77
N ALA A 41 -10.48 -3.82 7.45
CA ALA A 41 -10.91 -3.10 8.66
C ALA A 41 -9.83 -3.06 9.76
N SER A 42 -9.15 -4.19 10.03
CA SER A 42 -8.08 -4.28 11.04
C SER A 42 -6.81 -3.51 10.69
N ALA A 43 -6.63 -3.15 9.41
CA ALA A 43 -5.50 -2.39 8.91
C ALA A 43 -5.77 -0.88 8.81
N ARG A 44 -7.02 -0.44 9.04
CA ARG A 44 -7.43 0.95 8.90
C ARG A 44 -6.63 1.87 9.83
N LEU A 45 -6.25 3.04 9.34
CA LEU A 45 -5.67 4.10 10.16
C LEU A 45 -6.77 4.90 10.85
N SER A 46 -6.61 5.12 12.16
CA SER A 46 -7.45 6.04 12.93
C SER A 46 -7.16 7.47 12.46
N GLY A 47 -8.21 8.26 12.23
CA GLY A 47 -8.10 9.65 11.79
C GLY A 47 -7.84 9.86 10.29
N MET A 48 -7.68 8.81 9.49
CA MET A 48 -7.49 8.92 8.03
C MET A 48 -8.42 7.99 7.26
N THR A 49 -9.44 8.56 6.61
CA THR A 49 -10.41 7.80 5.81
C THR A 49 -9.76 7.22 4.55
N GLY A 50 -10.01 5.93 4.29
CA GLY A 50 -9.48 5.23 3.12
C GLY A 50 -7.98 4.89 3.21
N CYS A 51 -7.33 5.14 4.34
CA CYS A 51 -5.93 4.79 4.55
C CYS A 51 -5.78 3.52 5.41
N TYR A 52 -4.88 2.65 4.99
CA TYR A 52 -4.65 1.34 5.58
C TYR A 52 -3.15 1.07 5.68
N LYS A 53 -2.73 0.18 6.60
CA LYS A 53 -1.32 -0.17 6.80
C LYS A 53 -1.02 -1.66 6.61
N ILE A 54 0.09 -1.95 5.95
CA ILE A 54 0.73 -3.27 5.88
C ILE A 54 1.89 -3.28 6.88
N LYS A 55 1.98 -4.30 7.72
CA LYS A 55 3.03 -4.44 8.74
C LYS A 55 3.89 -5.66 8.42
N LEU A 56 5.19 -5.45 8.22
CA LEU A 56 6.19 -6.53 8.18
C LEU A 56 6.92 -6.54 9.52
N ARG A 57 6.34 -7.21 10.52
CA ARG A 57 6.84 -7.15 11.91
C ARG A 57 8.29 -7.62 12.04
N ALA A 58 8.63 -8.75 11.41
CA ALA A 58 9.98 -9.30 11.46
C ALA A 58 11.03 -8.41 10.79
N ALA A 59 10.64 -7.69 9.74
CA ALA A 59 11.54 -6.77 9.03
C ALA A 59 11.58 -5.36 9.66
N GLY A 60 10.67 -5.04 10.59
CA GLY A 60 10.58 -3.71 11.20
C GLY A 60 9.92 -2.62 10.34
N TYR A 61 9.22 -2.99 9.25
CA TYR A 61 8.64 -2.01 8.32
C TYR A 61 7.12 -1.89 8.42
N ARG A 62 6.62 -0.70 8.09
CA ARG A 62 5.20 -0.41 7.89
C ARG A 62 5.04 0.36 6.58
N LEU A 63 4.12 -0.08 5.73
CA LEU A 63 3.74 0.62 4.51
C LEU A 63 2.29 1.09 4.67
N VAL A 64 2.03 2.34 4.32
CA VAL A 64 0.67 2.89 4.30
C VAL A 64 0.22 3.03 2.85
N TYR A 65 -1.00 2.59 2.55
CA TYR A 65 -1.65 2.81 1.26
C TYR A 65 -2.99 3.50 1.46
N LYS A 66 -3.39 4.29 0.46
CA LYS A 66 -4.65 5.00 0.44
C LYS A 66 -5.46 4.52 -0.76
N ILE A 67 -6.74 4.27 -0.55
CA ILE A 67 -7.69 4.03 -1.63
C ILE A 67 -8.17 5.40 -2.12
N ALA A 68 -7.90 5.70 -3.39
CA ALA A 68 -8.43 6.87 -4.06
C ALA A 68 -9.50 6.42 -5.06
N ALA A 69 -10.68 7.03 -5.00
CA ALA A 69 -11.62 6.97 -6.11
C ALA A 69 -10.95 7.69 -7.29
N GLY A 70 -10.83 7.03 -8.44
CA GLY A 70 -10.18 7.59 -9.63
C GLY A 70 -10.75 8.96 -9.95
N ARG A 71 -9.99 10.01 -9.67
CA ARG A 71 -10.38 11.39 -9.96
C ARG A 71 -10.07 11.62 -11.43
N VAL A 72 -11.09 11.49 -12.29
CA VAL A 72 -11.02 11.99 -13.66
C VAL A 72 -11.24 13.49 -13.57
N GLU A 73 -10.15 14.25 -13.48
CA GLU A 73 -10.18 15.68 -13.75
C GLU A 73 -10.07 15.86 -15.27
N ARG A 74 -10.95 16.70 -15.82
CA ARG A 74 -10.83 17.22 -17.19
C ARG A 74 -9.90 18.42 -17.17
#